data_AF-A0A8S2X2X1-F1
#
_entry.id   AF-A0A8S2X2X1-F1
#
_cell.length_a   1.000
_cell.length_b   1.000
_cell.length_c   1.000
_cell.angle_alpha   90.00
_cell.angle_beta   90.00
_cell.angle_gamma   90.00
#
_symmetry.space_group_name_H-M   'P 1'
#
loop_
_entity.id
_entity.type
_entity.pdbx_description
1 polymer ?
#
loop_
_entity_poly.entity_id
_entity_poly.type
_entity_poly.pdbx_seq_one_letter_code
_entity_poly.pdbx_strand_id
1 'polypeptide(L)'
;FIPLLLQTSDQEGRNRLKRCIMIGDHHQLPPVIKNMAFQKYSNMEQALFTRLVRLGVPTIDLDAQGRARASICSLYNWRYKNLG
;
A
#
# COMPACT_ATOMS: atom_id res chain seq x y z
N PHE A 1 10.04 10.65 -0.99
CA PHE A 1 10.12 9.21 -0.67
C PHE A 1 11.16 8.57 -1.59
N ILE A 2 11.99 7.65 -1.08
CA ILE A 2 13.33 7.34 -1.63
C ILE A 2 13.31 6.87 -3.11
N PRO A 3 12.53 5.85 -3.53
CA PRO A 3 12.64 5.27 -4.87
C PRO A 3 12.24 6.20 -6.02
N LEU A 4 11.54 7.30 -5.73
CA LEU A 4 11.05 8.25 -6.74
C LEU A 4 12.14 9.21 -7.25
N LEU A 5 13.32 9.20 -6.60
CA LEU A 5 14.41 10.17 -6.81
C LEU A 5 15.79 9.49 -6.92
N LEU A 6 15.86 8.21 -7.28
CA LEU A 6 17.13 7.49 -7.44
C LEU A 6 17.88 7.82 -8.76
N GLN A 7 17.37 8.77 -9.53
CA GLN A 7 17.94 9.23 -10.79
C GLN A 7 18.14 10.75 -10.76
N THR A 8 19.13 11.24 -11.49
CA THR A 8 19.30 12.68 -11.70
C THR A 8 18.17 13.24 -12.57
N SER A 9 17.87 14.53 -12.37
CA SER A 9 16.95 15.26 -13.23
C SER A 9 17.44 15.30 -14.68
N ASP A 10 16.53 15.52 -15.62
CA ASP A 10 16.91 15.77 -17.02
C ASP A 10 17.63 17.12 -17.20
N GLN A 11 18.04 17.41 -18.44
CA GLN A 11 18.75 18.65 -18.78
C GLN A 11 17.93 19.92 -18.48
N GLU A 12 16.61 19.80 -18.34
CA GLU A 12 15.68 20.89 -18.02
C GLU A 12 15.29 20.90 -16.52
N GLY A 13 15.93 20.07 -15.70
CA GLY A 13 15.70 19.98 -14.26
C GLY A 13 14.45 19.20 -13.84
N ARG A 14 13.77 18.50 -14.76
CA ARG A 14 12.52 17.77 -14.47
C ARG A 14 12.78 16.33 -14.02
N ASN A 15 11.84 15.80 -13.23
CA ASN A 15 11.85 14.38 -12.88
C ASN A 15 11.48 13.54 -14.12
N ARG A 16 12.31 12.54 -14.42
CA ARG A 16 12.15 11.64 -15.56
C ARG A 16 11.10 10.54 -15.34
N LEU A 17 10.67 10.31 -14.10
CA LEU A 17 9.70 9.27 -13.73
C LEU A 17 8.33 9.54 -14.38
N LYS A 18 7.83 8.58 -15.16
CA LYS A 18 6.54 8.70 -15.86
C LYS A 18 5.43 7.86 -15.25
N ARG A 19 5.77 6.77 -14.54
CA ARG A 19 4.81 5.85 -13.95
C ARG A 19 5.28 5.45 -12.55
N CYS A 20 4.36 5.44 -11.60
CA CYS A 20 4.55 4.90 -10.28
C CYS A 20 3.44 3.88 -10.05
N ILE A 21 3.81 2.60 -9.92
CA ILE A 21 2.88 1.50 -9.69
C ILE A 21 3.17 0.97 -8.29
N MET A 22 2.17 0.98 -7.44
CA MET A 22 2.25 0.44 -6.08
C MET A 22 1.21 -0.66 -5.95
N ILE A 23 1.66 -1.85 -5.55
CA ILE A 23 0.83 -3.01 -5.26
C ILE A 23 1.03 -3.34 -3.79
N GLY A 24 -0.05 -3.49 -3.05
CA GLY A 24 0.00 -3.77 -1.63
C GLY A 24 -1.39 -3.98 -1.06
N ASP A 25 -1.44 -4.28 0.23
CA ASP A 25 -2.67 -4.55 0.96
C ASP A 25 -2.67 -3.76 2.26
N HIS A 26 -3.59 -2.80 2.38
CA HIS A 26 -3.71 -1.92 3.54
C HIS A 26 -4.63 -2.51 4.63
N HIS A 27 -5.22 -3.68 4.40
CA HIS A 27 -5.95 -4.45 5.41
C HIS A 27 -5.03 -5.42 6.18
N GLN A 28 -3.78 -5.60 5.73
CA GLN A 28 -2.76 -6.42 6.40
C GLN A 28 -1.84 -5.59 7.30
N LEU A 29 -0.81 -6.25 7.85
CA LEU A 29 0.10 -5.66 8.83
C LEU A 29 0.84 -4.44 8.26
N PRO A 30 0.94 -3.33 9.03
CA PRO A 30 1.73 -2.17 8.64
C PRO A 30 3.25 -2.43 8.83
N PRO A 31 4.11 -1.54 8.31
CA PRO A 31 5.53 -1.48 8.65
C PRO A 31 5.82 -1.61 10.16
N VAL A 32 6.76 -2.48 10.51
CA VAL A 32 7.14 -2.71 11.91
C VAL A 32 7.84 -1.50 12.50
N ILE A 33 7.27 -0.93 13.56
CA ILE A 33 7.89 0.15 14.35
C ILE A 33 8.49 -0.45 15.62
N LYS A 34 9.81 -0.31 15.80
CA LYS A 34 10.51 -0.89 16.96
C LYS A 34 10.11 -0.25 18.29
N ASN A 35 9.89 1.06 18.28
CA ASN A 35 9.44 1.79 19.45
C ASN A 35 7.98 2.23 19.25
N MET A 36 7.08 1.54 19.94
CA MET A 36 5.63 1.73 19.85
C MET A 36 5.16 3.14 20.22
N ALA A 37 6.00 3.96 20.90
CA ALA A 37 5.68 5.36 21.13
C ALA A 37 5.51 6.14 19.83
N PHE A 38 6.36 5.90 18.81
CA PHE A 38 6.25 6.56 17.51
C PHE A 38 5.01 6.13 16.72
N GLN A 39 4.59 4.88 16.88
CA GLN A 39 3.31 4.44 16.33
C GLN A 39 2.15 5.17 17.02
N LYS A 40 2.11 5.12 18.36
CA LYS A 40 0.99 5.64 19.16
C LYS A 40 0.80 7.16 19.03
N TYR A 41 1.89 7.92 19.03
CA TYR A 41 1.83 9.39 19.05
C TYR A 41 2.04 10.05 17.69
N SER A 42 2.65 9.35 16.73
CA SER A 42 2.99 9.94 15.42
C SER A 42 2.44 9.17 14.22
N ASN A 43 1.76 8.02 14.43
CA ASN A 43 1.26 7.17 13.35
C ASN A 43 2.37 6.77 12.37
N MET A 44 3.59 6.53 12.89
CA MET A 44 4.79 6.27 12.08
C MET A 44 4.70 4.98 11.25
N GLU A 45 3.80 4.05 11.62
CA GLU A 45 3.57 2.81 10.88
C GLU A 45 2.81 3.01 9.56
N GLN A 46 2.22 4.19 9.31
CA GLN A 46 1.45 4.40 8.10
C GLN A 46 2.36 4.41 6.85
N ALA A 47 2.26 3.34 6.06
CA ALA A 47 2.88 3.28 4.75
C ALA A 47 2.32 4.35 3.79
N LEU A 48 3.15 4.80 2.85
CA LEU A 48 2.74 5.69 1.76
C LEU A 48 1.50 5.16 1.03
N PHE A 49 1.46 3.85 0.76
CA PHE A 49 0.33 3.17 0.14
C PHE A 49 -0.96 3.36 0.93
N THR A 50 -0.97 2.97 2.21
CA THR A 50 -2.12 3.14 3.12
C THR A 50 -2.57 4.60 3.21
N ARG A 51 -1.64 5.55 3.21
CA ARG A 51 -1.97 6.99 3.21
C ARG A 51 -2.69 7.41 1.93
N LEU A 52 -2.23 6.96 0.76
CA LEU A 52 -2.88 7.30 -0.52
C LEU A 52 -4.30 6.72 -0.60
N VAL A 53 -4.50 5.48 -0.15
CA VAL A 53 -5.85 4.89 -0.05
C VAL A 53 -6.75 5.72 0.87
N ARG A 54 -6.26 6.10 2.06
CA ARG A 54 -7.02 6.96 3.00
C ARG A 54 -7.37 8.32 2.44
N LEU A 55 -6.54 8.87 1.55
CA LEU A 55 -6.79 10.14 0.86
C LEU A 55 -7.76 9.99 -0.33
N GLY A 56 -8.27 8.79 -0.59
CA GLY A 56 -9.25 8.54 -1.66
C GLY A 56 -8.63 8.44 -3.05
N VAL A 57 -7.32 8.19 -3.15
CA VAL A 57 -6.71 7.87 -4.46
C VAL A 57 -7.39 6.61 -5.01
N PRO A 58 -7.89 6.61 -6.25
CA PRO A 58 -8.57 5.46 -6.82
C PRO A 58 -7.71 4.20 -6.80
N THR A 59 -8.30 3.09 -6.35
CA THR A 59 -7.65 1.78 -6.28
C THR A 59 -8.28 0.82 -7.28
N ILE A 60 -7.47 -0.11 -7.78
CA ILE A 60 -7.97 -1.32 -8.44
C ILE A 60 -7.92 -2.42 -7.38
N ASP A 61 -9.08 -2.86 -6.91
CA ASP A 61 -9.23 -3.94 -5.94
C ASP A 61 -9.24 -5.28 -6.70
N LEU A 62 -8.27 -6.16 -6.44
CA LEU A 62 -8.26 -7.52 -7.00
C LEU A 62 -9.26 -8.38 -6.21
N ASP A 63 -10.11 -9.11 -6.93
CA ASP A 63 -11.34 -9.71 -6.39
C ASP A 63 -11.38 -11.25 -6.46
N ALA A 64 -10.28 -11.91 -6.82
CA ALA A 64 -10.21 -13.37 -6.84
C ALA A 64 -8.87 -13.89 -6.29
N GLN A 65 -8.93 -14.84 -5.35
CA GLN A 65 -7.76 -15.55 -4.85
C GLN A 65 -7.66 -16.98 -5.41
N GLY A 66 -6.43 -17.42 -5.69
CA GLY A 66 -6.17 -18.74 -6.28
C GLY A 66 -5.36 -19.68 -5.38
N ARG A 67 -5.25 -19.42 -4.07
CA ARG A 67 -4.34 -20.14 -3.17
C ARG A 67 -5.07 -20.99 -2.13
N ALA A 68 -6.02 -20.42 -1.40
CA ALA A 68 -6.72 -21.04 -0.30
C ALA A 68 -8.04 -21.67 -0.77
N ARG A 69 -8.53 -22.67 -0.02
CA ARG A 69 -9.89 -23.21 -0.20
C ARG A 69 -10.92 -22.11 0.03
N ALA A 70 -12.05 -22.16 -0.68
CA ALA A 70 -13.13 -21.19 -0.51
C ALA A 70 -13.60 -21.06 0.95
N SER A 71 -13.64 -22.16 1.71
CA SER A 71 -13.99 -22.17 3.14
C SER A 71 -12.97 -21.49 4.05
N ILE A 72 -11.72 -21.36 3.62
CA ILE A 72 -10.69 -20.58 4.32
C ILE A 72 -10.77 -19.11 3.87
N CYS A 73 -11.03 -18.86 2.58
CA CYS A 73 -11.25 -17.53 2.03
C CYS A 73 -12.38 -16.78 2.76
N SER A 74 -13.47 -17.49 3.10
CA SER A 74 -14.59 -16.92 3.85
C SER A 74 -14.23 -16.41 5.26
N LEU A 75 -13.07 -16.78 5.82
CA LEU A 75 -12.62 -16.28 7.12
C LEU A 75 -12.11 -14.83 7.05
N TYR A 76 -11.71 -14.35 5.86
CA TYR A 76 -11.10 -13.02 5.70
C TYR A 76 -11.71 -12.18 4.58
N ASN A 77 -12.43 -12.76 3.62
CA ASN A 77 -12.91 -12.04 2.44
C ASN A 77 -13.92 -10.92 2.76
N TRP A 78 -14.61 -11.01 3.90
CA TRP A 78 -15.51 -9.95 4.42
C TRP A 78 -14.83 -8.58 4.56
N ARG A 79 -13.50 -8.55 4.65
CA ARG A 79 -12.72 -7.32 4.78
C ARG A 79 -12.43 -6.63 3.44
N TYR A 80 -12.66 -7.32 2.32
CA TYR A 80 -12.29 -6.88 0.98
C TYR A 80 -13.54 -6.66 0.12
N LYS A 81 -13.42 -5.86 -0.95
CA LYS A 81 -14.52 -5.65 -1.89
C LYS A 81 -14.61 -6.85 -2.84
N ASN A 82 -15.70 -7.59 -2.77
CA ASN A 82 -16.03 -8.69 -3.69
C ASN A 82 -14.98 -9.80 -3.82
N LEU A 83 -14.13 -10.03 -2.80
CA LEU A 83 -13.09 -11.06 -2.86
C LEU A 83 -13.69 -12.48 -2.83
N GLY A 84 -13.52 -13.22 -3.93
CA GLY A 84 -13.81 -14.65 -4.08
C GLY A 84 -12.61 -15.53 -3.78
#